data_AF-A0A8B7PCM1-F1
#
_entry.id   AF-A0A8B7PCM1-F1
#
_cell.length_a   1.000
_cell.length_b   1.000
_cell.length_c   1.000
_cell.angle_alpha   90.00
_cell.angle_beta   90.00
_cell.angle_gamma   90.00
#
_symmetry.space_group_name_H-M   'P 1'
#
loop_
_entity.id
_entity.type
_entity.pdbx_description
1 polymer ?
#
loop_
_entity_poly.entity_id
_entity_poly.type
_entity_poly.pdbx_seq_one_letter_code
_entity_poly.pdbx_strand_id
1 'polypeptide(L)'
;ADFAERRGALGLILFSDPSDYAPRGSEAVYPHTVMMPPSAVPLGTAKLTDGDPLTPFYPAIPSAFRIPEDEAAIPGIPVQPISYEDAWYLLSSLGGNSGPVEWQGGLNITYRTGPSLSSVRVIQ
;
A
#
# COMPACT_ATOMS: atom_id res chain seq x y z
N ALA A 1 -7.94 3.67 0.69
CA ALA A 1 -8.34 3.90 -0.71
C ALA A 1 -9.23 5.12 -0.86
N ASP A 2 -10.27 5.28 -0.03
CA ASP A 2 -11.23 6.41 -0.07
C ASP A 2 -10.59 7.81 -0.25
N PHE A 3 -9.60 8.19 0.56
CA PHE A 3 -8.93 9.50 0.39
C PHE A 3 -8.21 9.66 -0.96
N ALA A 4 -7.57 8.61 -1.47
CA ALA A 4 -6.87 8.67 -2.75
C ALA A 4 -7.87 8.81 -3.91
N GLU A 5 -8.94 8.02 -3.87
CA GLU A 5 -10.05 8.07 -4.82
C GLU A 5 -10.73 9.45 -4.85
N ARG A 6 -11.05 10.02 -3.68
CA ARG A 6 -11.61 11.39 -3.57
C ARG A 6 -10.69 12.48 -4.12
N ARG A 7 -9.39 12.22 -4.20
CA ARG A 7 -8.40 13.13 -4.81
C ARG A 7 -8.10 12.82 -6.28
N GLY A 8 -8.89 11.94 -6.90
CA GLY A 8 -8.79 11.64 -8.33
C GLY A 8 -7.68 10.64 -8.68
N ALA A 9 -7.14 9.90 -7.71
CA ALA A 9 -6.24 8.78 -8.02
C ALA A 9 -7.02 7.69 -8.78
N LEU A 10 -6.36 7.04 -9.75
CA LEU A 10 -6.94 5.93 -10.52
C LEU A 10 -6.58 4.54 -9.95
N GLY A 11 -5.75 4.50 -8.93
CA GLY A 11 -5.26 3.29 -8.30
C GLY A 11 -4.39 3.64 -7.10
N LEU A 12 -4.17 2.65 -6.23
CA LEU A 12 -3.39 2.80 -5.02
C LEU A 12 -2.43 1.62 -4.86
N ILE A 13 -1.15 1.92 -4.69
CA ILE A 13 -0.13 0.95 -4.27
C ILE A 13 0.12 1.14 -2.78
N LEU A 14 0.13 0.05 -2.02
CA LEU A 14 0.43 0.03 -0.59
C LEU A 14 1.71 -0.77 -0.34
N PHE A 15 2.59 -0.28 0.53
CA PHE A 15 3.74 -1.03 1.01
C PHE A 15 4.00 -0.70 2.48
N SER A 16 4.68 -1.61 3.17
CA SER A 16 5.09 -1.44 4.57
C SER A 16 6.54 -0.97 4.63
N ASP A 17 6.77 0.27 5.03
CA ASP A 17 8.12 0.84 5.03
C ASP A 17 9.05 0.15 6.05
N PRO A 18 10.32 -0.14 5.69
CA PRO A 18 11.30 -0.70 6.62
C PRO A 18 11.54 0.13 7.88
N SER A 19 11.31 1.45 7.88
CA SER A 19 11.42 2.25 9.10
C SER A 19 10.54 1.71 10.23
N ASP A 20 9.36 1.19 9.87
CA ASP A 20 8.38 0.67 10.82
C ASP A 20 8.48 -0.85 10.98
N TYR A 21 8.74 -1.57 9.87
CA TYR A 21 8.62 -3.04 9.82
C TYR A 21 9.95 -3.81 9.78
N ALA A 22 11.08 -3.13 9.53
CA ALA A 22 12.43 -3.71 9.55
C ALA A 22 13.55 -2.68 9.91
N PRO A 23 13.42 -1.91 11.02
CA PRO A 23 14.34 -0.81 11.38
C PRO A 23 15.79 -1.19 11.60
N ARG A 24 16.09 -2.48 11.80
CA ARG A 24 17.46 -3.00 11.97
C ARG A 24 18.09 -3.48 10.65
N GLY A 25 17.42 -3.25 9.51
CA GLY A 25 17.90 -3.65 8.19
C GLY A 25 17.53 -5.09 7.80
N SER A 26 17.83 -5.45 6.55
CA SER A 26 17.44 -6.71 5.91
C SER A 26 18.11 -7.96 6.50
N GLU A 27 19.20 -7.82 7.26
CA GLU A 27 19.87 -8.95 7.92
C GLU A 27 19.17 -9.36 9.23
N ALA A 28 18.39 -8.45 9.82
CA ALA A 28 17.72 -8.64 11.10
C ALA A 28 16.21 -8.89 10.92
N VAL A 29 15.83 -9.70 9.92
CA VAL A 29 14.45 -10.05 9.56
C VAL A 29 14.19 -11.56 9.70
N TYR A 30 12.95 -12.00 9.47
CA TYR A 30 12.61 -13.42 9.39
C TYR A 30 13.51 -14.17 8.38
N PRO A 31 14.01 -15.37 8.71
CA PRO A 31 13.69 -16.20 9.87
C PRO A 31 14.52 -15.92 11.13
N HIS A 32 15.45 -14.97 11.10
CA HIS A 32 16.35 -14.69 12.23
C HIS A 32 15.68 -13.86 13.33
N THR A 33 14.69 -13.05 12.97
CA THR A 33 13.87 -12.27 13.91
C THR A 33 12.38 -12.34 13.52
N VAL A 34 11.52 -11.66 14.28
CA VAL A 34 10.09 -11.50 13.97
C VAL A 34 9.81 -10.38 12.96
N MET A 35 10.84 -9.66 12.50
CA MET A 35 10.68 -8.50 11.63
C MET A 35 10.39 -8.93 10.18
N MET A 36 9.71 -8.05 9.44
CA MET A 36 9.25 -8.33 8.08
C MET A 36 10.44 -8.48 7.12
N PRO A 37 10.50 -9.55 6.30
CA PRO A 37 11.53 -9.69 5.28
C PRO A 37 11.23 -8.85 4.01
N PRO A 38 12.24 -8.56 3.15
CA PRO A 38 12.09 -7.68 1.99
C PRO A 38 10.97 -7.98 1.02
N SER A 39 10.77 -9.26 0.74
CA SER A 39 9.78 -9.75 -0.21
C SER A 39 8.38 -9.94 0.40
N ALA A 40 8.19 -9.66 1.69
CA ALA A 40 6.88 -9.87 2.32
C ALA A 40 5.89 -8.78 1.91
N VAL A 41 4.66 -9.22 1.65
CA VAL A 41 3.53 -8.36 1.28
C VAL A 41 2.45 -8.51 2.35
N PRO A 42 2.13 -7.47 3.12
CA PRO A 42 1.03 -7.52 4.06
C PRO A 42 -0.30 -7.70 3.31
N LEU A 43 -1.07 -8.71 3.69
CA LEU A 43 -2.43 -8.88 3.21
C LEU A 43 -3.40 -8.13 4.14
N GLY A 44 -4.38 -7.46 3.53
CA GLY A 44 -5.40 -6.72 4.25
C GLY A 44 -6.65 -6.54 3.41
N THR A 45 -7.74 -6.14 4.07
CA THR A 45 -8.97 -5.76 3.39
C THR A 45 -8.93 -4.28 3.01
N ALA A 46 -9.39 -3.95 1.81
CA ALA A 46 -9.59 -2.56 1.39
C ALA A 46 -11.04 -2.08 1.60
N LYS A 47 -11.94 -2.94 2.11
CA LYS A 47 -13.32 -2.60 2.45
C LYS A 47 -13.40 -1.36 3.34
N LEU A 48 -14.43 -0.55 3.13
CA LEU A 48 -14.69 0.68 3.89
C LEU A 48 -15.69 0.47 5.04
N THR A 49 -16.15 -0.77 5.23
CA THR A 49 -17.11 -1.16 6.27
C THR A 49 -16.72 -2.49 6.90
N ASP A 50 -17.21 -2.70 8.12
CA ASP A 50 -17.11 -3.97 8.84
C ASP A 50 -18.17 -4.96 8.38
N GLY A 51 -17.88 -6.25 8.51
CA GLY A 51 -18.79 -7.33 8.10
C GLY A 51 -18.84 -7.58 6.60
N ASP A 52 -19.95 -8.16 6.14
CA ASP A 52 -20.28 -8.35 4.72
C ASP A 52 -20.78 -7.02 4.13
N PRO A 53 -20.08 -6.45 3.12
CA PRO A 53 -20.49 -5.20 2.47
C PRO A 53 -21.92 -5.20 1.94
N LEU A 54 -22.48 -6.36 1.60
CA LEU A 54 -23.79 -6.45 0.96
C LEU A 54 -24.95 -6.56 1.97
N THR A 55 -24.66 -6.80 3.26
CA THR A 55 -25.68 -6.93 4.32
C THR A 55 -25.35 -6.04 5.53
N PRO A 56 -25.33 -4.71 5.36
CA PRO A 56 -25.00 -3.81 6.47
C PRO A 56 -26.04 -3.93 7.59
N PHE A 57 -25.57 -4.04 8.83
CA PHE A 57 -26.36 -4.08 10.08
C PHE A 57 -27.15 -5.37 10.37
N TYR A 58 -27.08 -6.41 9.54
CA TYR A 58 -27.77 -7.69 9.78
C TYR A 58 -26.97 -8.89 9.23
N PRO A 59 -27.22 -10.12 9.70
CA PRO A 59 -26.42 -11.28 9.30
C PRO A 59 -26.67 -11.69 7.84
N ALA A 60 -25.60 -12.12 7.16
CA ALA A 60 -25.60 -12.59 5.78
C ALA A 60 -26.18 -14.02 5.62
N ILE A 61 -27.45 -14.23 5.99
CA ILE A 61 -28.15 -15.51 5.81
C ILE A 61 -28.67 -15.69 4.37
N PRO A 62 -29.04 -16.91 3.94
CA PRO A 62 -29.49 -17.16 2.56
C PRO A 62 -30.69 -16.32 2.13
N SER A 63 -31.63 -16.03 3.04
CA SER A 63 -32.82 -15.20 2.77
C SER A 63 -32.62 -13.71 3.04
N ALA A 64 -31.40 -13.28 3.42
CA ALA A 64 -31.12 -11.88 3.68
C ALA A 64 -31.22 -11.07 2.37
N PHE A 65 -31.85 -9.90 2.47
CA PHE A 65 -31.74 -8.90 1.42
C PHE A 65 -30.26 -8.51 1.24
N ARG A 66 -29.84 -8.27 0.00
CA ARG A 66 -28.49 -7.80 -0.32
C ARG A 66 -28.62 -6.53 -1.13
N ILE A 67 -27.86 -5.51 -0.75
CA ILE A 67 -27.79 -4.28 -1.54
C ILE A 67 -27.08 -4.57 -2.89
N PRO A 68 -27.33 -3.76 -3.93
CA PRO A 68 -26.54 -3.79 -5.15
C PRO A 68 -25.04 -3.62 -4.89
N GLU A 69 -24.19 -4.25 -5.70
CA GLU A 69 -22.72 -4.22 -5.50
C GLU A 69 -22.13 -2.82 -5.69
N ASP A 70 -22.73 -2.00 -6.56
CA ASP A 70 -22.34 -0.60 -6.81
C ASP A 70 -22.71 0.35 -5.66
N GLU A 71 -23.60 -0.07 -4.76
CA GLU A 71 -23.91 0.64 -3.51
C GLU A 71 -23.05 0.15 -2.32
N ALA A 72 -22.27 -0.92 -2.51
CA ALA A 72 -21.46 -1.51 -1.45
C ALA A 72 -20.30 -0.59 -1.05
N ALA A 73 -19.99 -0.55 0.25
CA ALA A 73 -18.88 0.25 0.80
C ALA A 73 -17.51 -0.41 0.53
N ILE A 74 -17.15 -0.50 -0.75
CA ILE A 74 -15.86 -1.00 -1.27
C ILE A 74 -15.19 0.09 -2.12
N PRO A 75 -13.85 0.11 -2.24
CA PRO A 75 -13.16 1.10 -3.05
C PRO A 75 -13.52 1.01 -4.54
N GLY A 76 -13.70 2.15 -5.21
CA GLY A 76 -13.93 2.20 -6.65
C GLY A 76 -12.65 2.13 -7.50
N ILE A 77 -11.47 2.16 -6.85
CA ILE A 77 -10.16 2.09 -7.50
C ILE A 77 -9.41 0.81 -7.12
N PRO A 78 -8.58 0.24 -8.02
CA PRO A 78 -7.73 -0.90 -7.70
C PRO A 78 -6.73 -0.55 -6.59
N VAL A 79 -6.56 -1.48 -5.65
CA VAL A 79 -5.60 -1.39 -4.55
C VAL A 79 -4.70 -2.61 -4.58
N GLN A 80 -3.39 -2.42 -4.72
CA GLN A 80 -2.41 -3.49 -4.79
C GLN A 80 -1.35 -3.33 -3.70
N PRO A 81 -1.27 -4.23 -2.71
CA PRO A 81 -0.13 -4.27 -1.81
C PRO A 81 1.09 -4.85 -2.54
N ILE A 82 2.27 -4.32 -2.25
CA ILE A 82 3.56 -4.77 -2.76
C ILE A 82 4.57 -4.90 -1.62
N SER A 83 5.68 -5.57 -1.91
CA SER A 83 6.79 -5.70 -0.99
C SER A 83 7.56 -4.37 -0.90
N TYR A 84 8.30 -4.14 0.19
CA TYR A 84 9.13 -2.94 0.26
C TYR A 84 10.39 -3.05 -0.62
N GLU A 85 10.78 -4.26 -1.02
CA GLU A 85 11.75 -4.50 -2.09
C GLU A 85 11.25 -3.96 -3.44
N ASP A 86 10.01 -4.27 -3.83
CA ASP A 86 9.41 -3.71 -5.05
C ASP A 86 9.19 -2.20 -4.95
N ALA A 87 8.79 -1.72 -3.77
CA ALA A 87 8.61 -0.30 -3.51
C ALA A 87 9.92 0.49 -3.70
N TRP A 88 11.06 -0.10 -3.33
CA TRP A 88 12.37 0.49 -3.57
C TRP A 88 12.59 0.79 -5.06
N TYR A 89 12.31 -0.16 -5.96
CA TYR A 89 12.47 0.03 -7.41
C TYR A 89 11.55 1.13 -7.97
N LEU A 90 10.30 1.19 -7.51
CA LEU A 90 9.34 2.20 -7.93
C LEU A 90 9.74 3.60 -7.44
N LEU A 91 10.05 3.71 -6.15
CA LEU A 91 10.36 4.98 -5.51
C LEU A 91 11.77 5.49 -5.88
N SER A 92 12.73 4.62 -6.16
CA SER A 92 14.05 5.01 -6.68
C SER A 92 13.94 5.70 -8.04
N SER A 93 12.93 5.29 -8.83
CA SER A 93 12.64 5.83 -10.15
C SER A 93 11.81 7.11 -10.09
N LEU A 94 11.27 7.47 -8.92
CA LEU A 94 10.47 8.66 -8.75
C LEU A 94 11.36 9.91 -8.75
N GLY A 95 11.01 10.87 -9.58
CA GLY A 95 11.61 12.19 -9.66
C GLY A 95 10.80 13.22 -8.85
N GLY A 96 10.97 14.50 -9.19
CA GLY A 96 10.30 15.60 -8.50
C GLY A 96 11.01 16.07 -7.25
N ASN A 97 10.30 16.85 -6.43
CA ASN A 97 10.86 17.42 -5.22
C ASN A 97 11.03 16.35 -4.13
N SER A 98 12.05 16.51 -3.30
CA SER A 98 12.14 15.74 -2.06
C SER A 98 10.90 15.99 -1.22
N GLY A 99 10.32 14.92 -0.69
CA GLY A 99 9.28 15.04 0.32
C GLY A 99 9.82 15.67 1.60
N PRO A 100 8.92 16.10 2.50
CA PRO A 100 9.27 16.54 3.85
C PRO A 100 10.11 15.49 4.61
N VAL A 101 10.81 15.93 5.67
CA VAL A 101 11.68 15.04 6.46
C VAL A 101 10.88 13.94 7.14
N GLU A 102 9.66 14.25 7.57
CA GLU A 102 8.71 13.34 8.21
C GLU A 102 8.14 12.28 7.25
N TRP A 103 8.36 12.41 5.93
CA TRP A 103 7.94 11.42 4.93
C TRP A 103 9.08 10.48 4.52
N GLN A 104 10.30 10.71 5.00
CA GLN A 104 11.41 9.81 4.72
C GLN A 104 11.26 8.54 5.55
N GLY A 105 11.45 7.39 4.92
CA GLY A 105 11.40 6.07 5.56
C GLY A 105 12.77 5.40 5.65
N GLY A 106 12.76 4.07 5.79
CA GLY A 106 13.92 3.21 5.97
C GLY A 106 14.53 2.66 4.68
N LEU A 107 13.98 2.98 3.51
CA LEU A 107 14.59 2.65 2.22
C LEU A 107 15.78 3.58 1.96
N ASN A 108 16.86 3.01 1.41
CA ASN A 108 18.06 3.76 1.06
C ASN A 108 17.87 4.56 -0.26
N ILE A 109 16.95 5.52 -0.24
CA ILE A 109 16.60 6.42 -1.35
C ILE A 109 16.18 7.78 -0.78
N THR A 110 16.16 8.81 -1.64
CA THR A 110 15.40 10.04 -1.32
C THR A 110 13.94 9.82 -1.67
N TYR A 111 13.04 9.92 -0.70
CA TYR A 111 11.60 9.82 -0.94
C TYR A 111 11.13 11.10 -1.60
N ARG A 112 10.89 11.03 -2.91
CA ARG A 112 10.36 12.13 -3.71
C ARG A 112 8.87 11.98 -3.92
N THR A 113 8.21 13.06 -4.31
CA THR A 113 6.75 13.10 -4.46
C THR A 113 6.27 12.98 -5.91
N GLY A 114 7.19 12.84 -6.87
CA GLY A 114 6.83 12.82 -8.29
C GLY A 114 6.38 14.20 -8.79
N PRO A 115 5.57 14.27 -9.86
CA PRO A 115 5.02 13.16 -10.65
C PRO A 115 5.98 12.65 -11.74
N SER A 116 7.13 13.30 -11.93
CA SER A 116 8.11 12.87 -12.93
C SER A 116 8.84 11.61 -12.50
N LEU A 117 9.40 10.89 -13.47
CA LEU A 117 10.40 9.86 -13.22
C LEU A 117 11.79 10.49 -13.32
N SER A 118 12.69 10.09 -12.43
CA SER A 118 14.09 10.43 -12.56
C SER A 118 14.71 9.55 -13.65
N SER A 119 15.67 10.08 -14.41
CA SER A 119 16.44 9.29 -15.36
C SER A 119 17.32 8.30 -14.61
N VAL A 120 16.76 7.17 -14.18
CA VAL A 120 17.53 6.09 -13.57
C VAL A 120 18.36 5.45 -14.67
N ARG A 121 19.67 5.65 -14.61
CA ARG A 121 20.64 4.92 -15.42
C ARG A 121 20.71 3.51 -14.83
N VAL A 122 20.01 2.56 -15.44
CA VAL A 122 20.19 1.13 -15.12
C VAL A 122 21.63 0.80 -15.52
N ILE A 123 22.50 0.59 -14.53
CA ILE A 123 23.81 -0.01 -14.76
C ILE A 123 23.57 -1.51 -14.71
N GLN A 124 23.64 -2.14 -15.88
CA GLN A 124 23.47 -3.58 -16.08
C GLN A 124 24.79 -4.31 -15.80
#